data_AF-A0A952LNS9-F1
#
_entry.id   AF-A0A952LNS9-F1
#
_cell.length_a   1.000
_cell.length_b   1.000
_cell.length_c   1.000
_cell.angle_alpha   90.00
_cell.angle_beta   90.00
_cell.angle_gamma   90.00
#
_symmetry.space_group_name_H-M   'P 1'
#
loop_
_entity.id
_entity.type
_entity.pdbx_description
1 polymer ?
#
loop_
_entity_poly.entity_id
_entity_poly.type
_entity_poly.pdbx_seq_one_letter_code
_entity_poly.pdbx_strand_id
1 'polypeptide(L)'
;MQNIDILQTIYDAIAVANHARDDDKQISLSTETSLFGSDGVLDSMELVGLLISIEESLMDEGCEIALSDERAMSQSRSPFRSIGSLKSYIEELLQELSS
;
A
#
# COMPACT_ATOMS: atom_id res chain seq x y z
N MET A 1 -10.92 0.68 19.45
CA MET A 1 -10.20 0.70 18.17
C MET A 1 -8.73 0.71 18.50
N GLN A 2 -7.99 -0.33 18.09
CA GLN A 2 -6.54 -0.25 18.12
C GLN A 2 -6.12 0.95 17.26
N ASN A 3 -5.13 1.73 17.71
CA ASN A 3 -4.50 2.74 16.87
C ASN A 3 -3.65 1.99 15.85
N ILE A 4 -4.24 1.63 14.71
CA ILE A 4 -3.51 1.03 13.59
C ILE A 4 -2.57 2.09 13.03
N ASP A 5 -1.27 1.81 13.04
CA ASP A 5 -0.28 2.65 12.37
C ASP A 5 -0.15 2.20 10.91
N ILE A 6 -0.95 2.82 10.05
CA ILE A 6 -1.02 2.51 8.62
C ILE A 6 0.35 2.67 7.95
N LEU A 7 1.16 3.64 8.39
CA LEU A 7 2.49 3.83 7.80
C LEU A 7 3.39 2.65 8.15
N GLN A 8 3.34 2.19 9.40
CA GLN A 8 4.08 1.02 9.84
C GLN A 8 3.62 -0.24 9.08
N THR A 9 2.31 -0.45 8.91
CA THR A 9 1.78 -1.58 8.13
C THR A 9 2.32 -1.58 6.70
N ILE A 10 2.35 -0.43 6.03
CA ILE A 10 2.92 -0.31 4.68
C ILE A 10 4.42 -0.63 4.70
N TYR A 11 5.16 -0.12 5.68
CA TYR A 11 6.60 -0.38 5.78
C TYR A 11 6.93 -1.85 6.05
N ASP A 12 6.15 -2.52 6.89
CA ASP A 12 6.32 -3.94 7.16
C ASP A 12 6.04 -4.78 5.91
N ALA A 13 4.95 -4.47 5.18
CA ALA A 13 4.65 -5.13 3.92
C ALA A 13 5.74 -4.90 2.86
N ILE A 14 6.29 -3.67 2.79
CA ILE A 14 7.42 -3.36 1.91
C ILE A 14 8.67 -4.12 2.33
N ALA A 15 8.97 -4.22 3.63
CA ALA A 15 10.12 -4.97 4.12
C ALA A 15 10.02 -6.46 3.73
N VAL A 16 8.83 -7.05 3.84
CA VAL A 16 8.55 -8.41 3.37
C VAL A 16 8.76 -8.54 1.86
N ALA A 17 8.21 -7.61 1.06
CA ALA A 17 8.39 -7.62 -0.39
C ALA A 17 9.88 -7.50 -0.76
N ASN A 18 10.62 -6.63 -0.07
CA ASN A 18 12.05 -6.40 -0.23
C ASN A 18 12.90 -7.66 0.01
N HIS A 19 12.51 -8.56 0.91
CA HIS A 19 13.23 -9.83 1.12
C HIS A 19 13.26 -10.73 -0.12
N ALA A 20 12.30 -10.57 -1.05
CA ALA A 20 12.22 -11.33 -2.29
C ALA A 20 12.81 -10.57 -3.50
N ARG A 21 13.34 -9.35 -3.30
CA ARG A 21 13.84 -8.46 -4.35
C ARG A 21 15.36 -8.38 -4.31
N ASP A 22 15.97 -8.11 -5.47
CA ASP A 22 17.39 -7.80 -5.57
C ASP A 22 17.73 -6.48 -4.82
N ASP A 23 18.98 -6.34 -4.38
CA ASP A 23 19.46 -5.16 -3.64
C ASP A 23 19.28 -3.83 -4.41
N ASP A 24 19.40 -3.87 -5.74
CA ASP A 24 19.23 -2.71 -6.63
C ASP A 24 17.77 -2.36 -6.95
N LYS A 25 16.83 -3.22 -6.53
CA LYS A 25 15.38 -3.05 -6.73
C LYS A 25 14.62 -2.84 -5.42
N GLN A 26 15.33 -2.68 -4.32
CA GLN A 26 14.74 -2.43 -3.00
C GLN A 26 13.90 -1.16 -3.00
N ILE A 27 12.73 -1.25 -2.38
CA ILE A 27 11.82 -0.12 -2.18
C ILE A 27 12.28 0.64 -0.94
N SER A 28 12.52 1.94 -1.07
CA SER A 28 12.89 2.79 0.06
C SER A 28 11.69 3.09 0.97
N LEU A 29 11.87 2.97 2.29
CA LEU A 29 10.85 3.23 3.30
C LEU A 29 10.68 4.73 3.57
N SER A 30 10.14 5.46 2.59
CA SER A 30 9.89 6.91 2.67
C SER A 30 8.55 7.27 2.04
N THR A 31 7.80 8.19 2.63
CA THR A 31 6.50 8.64 2.09
C THR A 31 6.59 9.19 0.66
N GLU A 32 7.76 9.71 0.31
CA GLU A 32 8.07 10.27 -1.01
C GLU A 32 8.48 9.20 -2.04
N THR A 33 8.67 7.94 -1.62
CA THR A 33 9.05 6.86 -2.53
C THR A 33 7.93 6.60 -3.53
N SER A 34 8.26 6.76 -4.81
CA SER A 34 7.38 6.40 -5.93
C SER A 34 7.22 4.88 -6.02
N LEU A 35 6.02 4.38 -5.78
CA LEU A 35 5.70 2.95 -5.87
C LEU A 35 5.32 2.57 -7.30
N PHE A 36 4.46 3.35 -7.96
CA PHE A 36 3.89 2.99 -9.27
C PHE A 36 3.86 4.15 -10.26
N GLY A 37 3.96 3.84 -11.56
CA GLY A 37 3.93 4.79 -12.67
C GLY A 37 5.31 4.98 -13.32
N SER A 38 5.51 6.13 -13.97
CA SER A 38 6.71 6.42 -14.78
C SER A 38 8.03 6.31 -14.02
N ASP A 39 8.01 6.68 -12.73
CA ASP A 39 9.17 6.62 -11.83
C ASP A 39 8.96 5.59 -10.70
N GLY A 40 7.98 4.70 -10.86
CA GLY A 40 7.63 3.69 -9.85
C GLY A 40 8.63 2.54 -9.83
N VAL A 41 8.95 2.07 -8.64
CA VAL A 41 9.84 0.90 -8.45
C VAL A 41 9.12 -0.44 -8.60
N LEU A 42 7.78 -0.43 -8.57
CA LEU A 42 6.94 -1.61 -8.74
C LEU A 42 6.29 -1.65 -10.11
N ASP A 43 6.28 -2.84 -10.71
CA ASP A 43 5.38 -3.12 -11.81
C ASP A 43 3.95 -3.39 -11.32
N SER A 44 3.00 -3.57 -12.24
CA SER A 44 1.59 -3.78 -11.90
C SER A 44 1.35 -5.05 -11.06
N MET A 45 2.11 -6.11 -11.27
CA MET A 45 1.95 -7.37 -10.51
C MET A 45 2.56 -7.27 -9.12
N GLU A 46 3.74 -6.64 -9.02
CA GLU A 46 4.40 -6.38 -7.75
C GLU A 46 3.59 -5.42 -6.87
N LEU A 47 2.95 -4.42 -7.49
CA LEU A 47 2.03 -3.53 -6.80
C LEU A 47 0.85 -4.32 -6.24
N VAL A 48 0.18 -5.14 -7.05
CA VAL A 48 -0.96 -5.96 -6.58
C VAL A 48 -0.53 -6.86 -5.42
N GLY A 49 0.64 -7.50 -5.51
CA GLY A 49 1.19 -8.31 -4.42
C GLY A 49 1.36 -7.51 -3.12
N LEU A 50 1.95 -6.31 -3.20
CA LEU A 50 2.10 -5.42 -2.05
C LEU A 50 0.74 -5.01 -1.45
N LEU A 51 -0.24 -4.68 -2.29
CA LEU A 51 -1.58 -4.30 -1.84
C LEU A 51 -2.25 -5.45 -1.07
N ILE A 52 -2.20 -6.67 -1.58
CA ILE A 52 -2.75 -7.86 -0.91
C ILE A 52 -2.06 -8.07 0.44
N SER A 53 -0.74 -7.96 0.53
CA SER A 53 -0.03 -8.10 1.81
C SER A 53 -0.43 -7.04 2.85
N ILE A 54 -0.75 -5.82 2.40
CA ILE A 54 -1.27 -4.75 3.27
C ILE A 54 -2.70 -5.07 3.70
N GLU A 55 -3.56 -5.51 2.78
CA GLU A 55 -4.94 -5.93 3.08
C GLU A 55 -4.96 -7.06 4.13
N GLU A 56 -4.13 -8.08 3.97
CA GLU A 56 -3.99 -9.20 4.92
C GLU A 56 -3.57 -8.68 6.31
N SER A 57 -2.58 -7.78 6.36
CA SER A 57 -2.11 -7.21 7.63
C SER A 57 -3.18 -6.36 8.33
N LEU A 58 -3.99 -5.61 7.58
CA LEU A 58 -5.10 -4.84 8.12
C LEU A 58 -6.27 -5.73 8.54
N MET A 59 -6.51 -6.82 7.80
CA MET A 59 -7.53 -7.81 8.13
C MET A 59 -7.23 -8.48 9.48
N ASP A 60 -5.96 -8.80 9.76
CA ASP A 60 -5.51 -9.33 11.05
C ASP A 60 -5.80 -8.37 12.22
N GLU A 61 -5.79 -7.05 11.96
CA GLU A 61 -6.17 -5.99 12.92
C GLU A 61 -7.69 -5.73 12.95
N GLY A 62 -8.48 -6.51 12.19
CA GLY A 62 -9.94 -6.41 12.12
C GLY A 62 -10.47 -5.37 11.14
N CYS A 63 -9.64 -4.89 10.21
CA CYS A 63 -10.00 -3.93 9.18
C CYS A 63 -10.04 -4.60 7.79
N GLU A 64 -11.24 -4.89 7.31
CA GLU A 64 -11.47 -5.50 6.00
C GLU A 64 -11.68 -4.42 4.92
N ILE A 65 -10.60 -4.03 4.23
CA ILE A 65 -10.63 -3.10 3.09
C ILE A 65 -10.20 -3.80 1.79
N ALA A 66 -10.63 -3.26 0.66
CA ALA A 66 -10.16 -3.67 -0.67
C ALA A 66 -9.37 -2.53 -1.32
N LEU A 67 -8.06 -2.68 -1.41
CA LEU A 67 -7.11 -1.82 -2.11
C LEU A 67 -6.96 -2.21 -3.58
N SER A 68 -7.04 -3.51 -3.92
CA SER A 68 -6.88 -3.99 -5.30
C SER A 68 -8.16 -3.94 -6.15
N ASP A 69 -9.22 -3.29 -5.68
CA ASP A 69 -10.49 -3.19 -6.41
C ASP A 69 -10.35 -2.33 -7.68
N GLU A 70 -11.10 -2.67 -8.74
CA GLU A 70 -11.08 -1.97 -10.04
C GLU A 70 -11.36 -0.46 -9.89
N ARG A 71 -12.12 -0.06 -8.86
CA ARG A 71 -12.38 1.35 -8.54
C ARG A 71 -11.12 2.11 -8.14
N ALA A 72 -10.25 1.49 -7.34
CA ALA A 72 -9.02 2.12 -6.87
C ALA A 72 -8.00 2.29 -8.02
N MET A 73 -7.96 1.31 -8.92
CA MET A 73 -7.07 1.30 -10.10
C MET A 73 -7.50 2.27 -11.21
N SER A 74 -8.79 2.61 -11.29
CA SER A 74 -9.34 3.52 -12.30
C SER A 74 -9.41 4.99 -11.87
N GLN A 75 -9.06 5.32 -10.62
CA GLN A 75 -9.05 6.72 -10.17
C GLN A 75 -8.01 7.55 -10.94
N SER A 76 -8.46 8.69 -11.49
CA SER A 76 -7.66 9.65 -12.26
C SER A 76 -6.37 10.10 -11.55
N ARG A 77 -6.34 10.02 -10.22
CA ARG A 77 -5.21 10.31 -9.36
C ARG A 77 -4.82 9.01 -8.66
N SER A 78 -4.11 8.13 -9.37
CA SER A 78 -3.72 6.80 -8.88
C SER A 78 -3.20 6.89 -7.43
N PRO A 79 -3.93 6.32 -6.44
CA PRO A 79 -3.56 6.39 -5.02
C PRO A 79 -2.25 5.64 -4.73
N PHE A 80 -1.80 4.82 -5.68
CA PHE A 80 -0.63 3.96 -5.57
C PHE A 80 0.66 4.62 -6.06
N ARG A 81 0.66 5.93 -6.36
CA ARG A 81 1.85 6.62 -6.88
C ARG A 81 3.01 6.63 -5.89
N SER A 82 2.74 6.90 -4.61
CA SER A 82 3.77 6.89 -3.56
C SER A 82 3.24 6.25 -2.27
N ILE A 83 4.16 5.96 -1.34
CA ILE A 83 3.79 5.48 0.00
C ILE A 83 2.85 6.47 0.70
N GLY A 84 3.11 7.78 0.59
CA GLY A 84 2.28 8.81 1.20
C GLY A 84 0.86 8.88 0.62
N SER A 85 0.71 8.72 -0.70
CA SER A 85 -0.62 8.67 -1.33
C SER A 85 -1.37 7.39 -0.97
N LEU A 86 -0.66 6.26 -0.89
CA LEU A 86 -1.24 4.97 -0.49
C LEU A 86 -1.74 5.02 0.95
N LYS A 87 -0.95 5.55 1.88
CA LYS A 87 -1.36 5.79 3.27
C LYS A 87 -2.65 6.61 3.33
N SER A 88 -2.68 7.74 2.63
CA SER A 88 -3.84 8.64 2.64
C SER A 88 -5.09 7.95 2.13
N TYR A 89 -4.94 7.07 1.12
CA TYR A 89 -6.05 6.30 0.57
C TYR A 89 -6.55 5.22 1.54
N ILE A 90 -5.65 4.50 2.22
CA ILE A 90 -6.04 3.54 3.26
C ILE A 90 -6.77 4.25 4.41
N GLU A 91 -6.29 5.44 4.82
CA GLU A 91 -6.96 6.25 5.84
C GLU A 91 -8.40 6.61 5.46
N GLU A 92 -8.65 6.98 4.20
CA GLU A 92 -9.98 7.28 3.68
C GLU A 92 -10.90 6.04 3.75
N LEU A 93 -10.43 4.88 3.27
CA LEU A 93 -11.21 3.63 3.30
C LEU A 93 -11.57 3.19 4.72
N LEU A 94 -10.64 3.33 5.66
CA LEU A 94 -10.88 2.97 7.07
C LEU A 94 -11.89 3.93 7.73
N GLN A 95 -11.89 5.21 7.36
CA GLN A 95 -12.89 6.16 7.83
C GLN A 95 -14.29 5.83 7.31
N GLU A 96 -14.42 5.45 6.04
CA GLU A 96 -15.68 5.03 5.43
C GLU A 96 -16.28 3.79 6.13
N LEU A 97 -15.45 2.80 6.48
CA LEU A 97 -15.88 1.60 7.21
C LEU A 97 -16.40 1.90 8.62
N SER A 98 -15.88 2.95 9.25
CA SER A 98 -16.25 3.34 10.62
C SER A 98 -17.46 4.27 10.72
N SER A 99 -18.07 4.65 9.58
CA SER A 99 -19.16 5.61 9.46
C SER A 99 -20.56 4.99 9.53
#